data_AF-A0A8S3VHT8-F1
#
_entry.id   AF-A0A8S3VHT8-F1
#
_cell.length_a   1.000
_cell.length_b   1.000
_cell.length_c   1.000
_cell.angle_alpha   90.00
_cell.angle_beta   90.00
_cell.angle_gamma   90.00
#
_symmetry.space_group_name_H-M   'P 1'
#
loop_
_entity.id
_entity.type
_entity.pdbx_description
1 polymer ?
#
loop_
_entity_poly.entity_id
_entity_poly.type
_entity_poly.pdbx_seq_one_letter_code
_entity_poly.pdbx_strand_id
1 'polypeptide(L)'
;MNKVTLLLNVVVKFHNLQDIKCDNPNFELTKLIKYGSCVKCIYKCTECKFTSPCVNLFDEIKTPKRGPNPGELTRMLVSALQETPIGIKRGRFLMAAGLNIPPPTKRTLQRHSNFVANEIKELNDNDMKKKLETVKEANRIRGVKEPSHIPVAIDTRYNSMHIVSTKKPGQNASQAISLACEQVTDHKFIVASVFHNKLCWTGSWLKGKGLNVTCPDGHAGTCTANVKPTNPLSEYLMGKEIGLQIDRQNVLVKYAVTDGDGRRAEGINDALKDLHPLWKVLRQVDPIHLGRSQFRQSNSANFSLNMFYGSTREKKKTRTESFKSRFESQM
;
A
#
# COMPACT_ATOMS: atom_id res chain seq x y z
N MET A 1 23.15 27.37 -3.93
CA MET A 1 23.79 27.77 -5.21
C MET A 1 22.78 27.50 -6.33
N ASN A 2 22.39 28.49 -7.13
CA ASN A 2 21.31 28.37 -8.13
C ASN A 2 21.75 27.40 -9.26
N LYS A 3 20.96 26.36 -9.57
CA LYS A 3 21.29 25.37 -10.62
C LYS A 3 21.54 26.06 -11.97
N VAL A 4 20.84 27.15 -12.27
CA VAL A 4 21.03 27.95 -13.50
C VAL A 4 22.45 28.53 -13.58
N THR A 5 23.00 29.02 -12.48
CA THR A 5 24.36 29.57 -12.43
C THR A 5 25.41 28.47 -12.65
N LEU A 6 25.22 27.29 -12.05
CA LEU A 6 26.08 26.12 -12.30
C LEU A 6 26.07 25.70 -13.78
N LEU A 7 24.92 25.78 -14.43
CA LEU A 7 24.77 25.43 -15.83
C LEU A 7 25.43 26.43 -16.78
N LEU A 8 25.27 27.73 -16.51
CA LEU A 8 25.98 28.76 -17.27
C LEU A 8 27.49 28.59 -17.13
N ASN A 9 27.99 28.26 -15.94
CA ASN A 9 29.40 27.94 -15.73
C ASN A 9 29.85 26.73 -16.57
N VAL A 10 29.01 25.71 -16.74
CA VAL A 10 29.29 24.55 -17.61
C VAL A 10 29.33 24.96 -19.08
N VAL A 11 28.39 25.81 -19.53
CA VAL A 11 28.35 26.32 -20.91
C VAL A 11 29.57 27.19 -21.22
N VAL A 12 29.96 28.08 -20.30
CA VAL A 12 31.18 28.90 -20.39
C VAL A 12 32.42 28.01 -20.48
N LYS A 13 32.51 26.95 -19.65
CA LYS A 13 33.61 25.99 -19.74
C LYS A 13 33.68 25.32 -21.12
N PHE A 14 32.55 24.89 -21.69
CA PHE A 14 32.53 24.32 -23.04
C PHE A 14 32.94 25.32 -24.12
N HIS A 15 32.53 26.59 -23.98
CA HIS A 15 32.92 27.67 -24.89
C HIS A 15 34.44 27.88 -24.86
N ASN A 16 35.04 27.96 -23.68
CA ASN A 16 36.48 28.18 -23.53
C ASN A 16 37.33 26.99 -24.01
N LEU A 17 36.76 25.78 -24.06
CA LEU A 17 37.45 24.58 -24.56
C LEU A 17 37.43 24.45 -26.09
N GLN A 18 36.57 25.18 -26.81
CA GLN A 18 36.45 25.06 -28.27
C GLN A 18 37.43 25.93 -29.06
N ASP A 19 38.37 26.62 -28.40
CA ASP A 19 39.43 27.43 -29.02
C ASP A 19 38.88 28.50 -30.01
N ILE A 20 37.67 28.99 -29.73
CA ILE A 20 37.01 30.06 -30.48
C ILE A 20 37.38 31.39 -29.80
N LYS A 21 38.08 32.28 -30.51
CA LYS A 21 38.35 33.66 -30.02
C LYS A 21 37.04 34.41 -29.83
N CYS A 22 36.65 34.64 -28.58
CA CYS A 22 35.48 35.42 -28.21
C CYS A 22 35.73 36.10 -26.86
N ASP A 23 35.90 37.42 -26.90
CA ASP A 23 36.35 38.22 -25.75
C ASP A 23 35.23 38.53 -24.75
N ASN A 24 33.97 38.55 -25.22
CA ASN A 24 32.80 38.80 -24.39
C ASN A 24 31.66 37.82 -24.70
N PRO A 25 31.69 36.59 -24.16
CA PRO A 25 30.70 35.58 -24.48
C PRO A 25 29.32 35.92 -23.87
N ASN A 26 28.32 36.14 -24.74
CA ASN A 26 26.94 36.35 -24.34
C ASN A 26 26.06 35.19 -24.85
N PHE A 27 25.41 34.46 -23.95
CA PHE A 27 24.69 33.22 -24.26
C PHE A 27 23.18 33.43 -24.32
N GLU A 28 22.58 32.99 -25.42
CA GLU A 28 21.13 32.94 -25.60
C GLU A 28 20.63 31.49 -25.62
N LEU A 29 19.48 31.24 -24.99
CA LEU A 29 18.83 29.93 -25.02
C LEU A 29 18.22 29.67 -26.41
N THR A 30 18.81 28.76 -27.17
CA THR A 30 18.34 28.44 -28.53
C THR A 30 17.25 27.37 -28.52
N LYS A 31 17.39 26.34 -27.68
CA LYS A 31 16.46 25.21 -27.67
C LYS A 31 16.22 24.68 -26.29
N LEU A 32 14.94 24.44 -26.00
CA LEU A 32 14.46 23.78 -24.80
C LEU A 32 13.87 22.43 -25.19
N ILE A 33 14.50 21.34 -24.73
CA ILE A 33 14.09 19.96 -25.03
C ILE A 33 13.46 19.36 -23.78
N LYS A 34 12.19 18.99 -23.87
CA LYS A 34 11.47 18.36 -22.77
C LYS A 34 11.93 16.90 -22.58
N TYR A 35 12.24 16.53 -21.35
CA TYR A 35 12.69 15.19 -20.97
C TYR A 35 11.92 14.70 -19.73
N GLY A 36 10.76 14.07 -19.94
CA GLY A 36 9.86 13.73 -18.84
C GLY A 36 9.27 15.00 -18.21
N SER A 37 9.43 15.14 -16.90
CA SER A 37 9.10 16.39 -16.16
C SER A 37 10.29 17.35 -16.12
N CYS A 38 11.43 16.96 -16.69
CA CYS A 38 12.65 17.72 -16.69
C CYS A 38 12.89 18.38 -18.07
N VAL A 39 13.91 19.23 -18.13
CA VAL A 39 14.24 20.03 -19.31
C VAL A 39 15.74 19.94 -19.61
N LYS A 40 16.10 19.81 -20.88
CA LYS A 40 17.46 20.00 -21.38
C LYS A 40 17.53 21.29 -22.20
N CYS A 41 18.66 21.96 -22.18
CA CYS A 41 18.86 23.24 -22.86
C CYS A 41 20.06 23.20 -23.80
N ILE A 42 19.95 23.97 -24.88
CA ILE A 42 21.04 24.29 -25.79
C ILE A 42 21.16 25.80 -25.82
N TYR A 43 22.38 26.28 -25.59
CA TYR A 43 22.72 27.69 -25.65
C TYR A 43 23.58 27.96 -26.87
N LYS A 44 23.44 29.16 -27.44
CA LYS A 44 24.32 29.65 -28.50
C LYS A 44 24.94 30.96 -28.03
N CYS A 45 26.21 31.16 -28.35
CA CYS A 45 26.81 32.47 -28.18
C CYS A 45 26.26 33.42 -29.26
N THR A 46 25.88 34.62 -28.86
CA THR A 46 25.42 35.66 -29.80
C THR A 46 26.59 36.31 -30.53
N GLU A 47 27.75 36.39 -29.87
CA GLU A 47 28.96 37.04 -30.38
C GLU A 47 29.86 36.11 -31.22
N CYS A 48 29.68 34.78 -31.14
CA CYS A 48 30.48 33.83 -31.89
C CYS A 48 29.63 32.65 -32.43
N LYS A 49 30.25 31.78 -33.23
CA LYS A 49 29.53 30.62 -33.82
C LYS A 49 29.34 29.43 -32.86
N PHE A 50 29.71 29.60 -31.59
CA PHE A 50 29.60 28.53 -30.59
C PHE A 50 28.15 28.14 -30.33
N THR A 51 27.90 26.83 -30.32
CA THR A 51 26.65 26.23 -29.84
C THR A 51 27.00 25.18 -28.80
N SER A 52 26.41 25.27 -27.63
CA SER A 52 26.68 24.34 -26.54
C SER A 52 26.19 22.93 -26.89
N PRO A 53 26.82 21.88 -26.34
CA PRO A 53 26.16 20.59 -26.29
C PRO A 53 24.85 20.68 -25.50
N CYS A 54 23.97 19.70 -25.66
CA CYS A 54 22.72 19.63 -24.92
C CYS A 54 22.99 19.41 -23.42
N VAL A 55 22.72 20.42 -22.60
CA VAL A 55 22.97 20.39 -21.15
C VAL A 55 21.68 20.05 -20.39
N ASN A 56 21.77 19.15 -19.41
CA ASN A 56 20.62 18.78 -18.57
C ASN A 56 20.38 19.83 -17.48
N LEU A 57 19.17 20.36 -17.31
CA LEU A 57 18.81 21.22 -16.17
C LEU A 57 18.46 20.44 -14.89
N PHE A 58 18.79 19.16 -14.85
CA PHE A 58 18.35 18.23 -13.83
C PHE A 58 19.40 17.14 -13.63
N ASP A 59 19.35 16.51 -12.47
CA ASP A 59 20.20 15.38 -12.16
C ASP A 59 19.60 14.09 -12.73
N GLU A 60 20.45 13.28 -13.37
CA GLU A 60 20.06 11.99 -13.90
C GLU A 60 20.28 10.90 -12.85
N ILE A 61 19.29 10.03 -12.67
CA ILE A 61 19.44 8.84 -11.83
C ILE A 61 20.09 7.76 -12.69
N LYS A 62 21.31 7.39 -12.34
CA LYS A 62 22.04 6.33 -13.05
C LYS A 62 21.28 5.01 -12.92
N THR A 63 20.99 4.38 -14.05
CA THR A 63 20.38 3.05 -14.08
C THR A 63 21.25 2.07 -14.85
N PRO A 64 21.36 0.80 -14.42
CA PRO A 64 22.12 -0.22 -15.16
C PRO A 64 21.40 -0.70 -16.43
N LYS A 65 20.19 -0.20 -16.70
CA LYS A 65 19.37 -0.64 -17.83
C LYS A 65 19.76 0.09 -19.10
N ARG A 66 19.71 -0.62 -20.23
CA ARG A 66 19.89 -0.03 -21.57
C ARG A 66 18.82 1.03 -21.82
N GLY A 67 19.26 2.24 -22.15
CA GLY A 67 18.39 3.39 -22.42
C GLY A 67 18.89 4.64 -21.72
N PRO A 68 18.24 5.79 -21.95
CA PRO A 68 18.65 7.04 -21.33
C PRO A 68 18.22 7.06 -19.86
N ASN A 69 19.08 7.61 -19.00
CA ASN A 69 18.82 7.68 -17.56
C ASN A 69 17.59 8.56 -17.27
N PRO A 70 16.71 8.16 -16.34
CA PRO A 70 15.58 8.99 -15.95
C PRO A 70 16.06 10.25 -15.22
N GLY A 71 15.36 11.36 -15.45
CA GLY A 71 15.56 12.57 -14.66
C GLY A 71 14.99 12.43 -13.26
N GLU A 72 15.71 12.94 -12.27
CA GLU A 72 15.40 12.84 -10.85
C GLU A 72 13.98 13.32 -10.52
N LEU A 73 13.59 14.51 -11.00
CA LEU A 73 12.26 15.09 -10.75
C LEU A 73 11.11 14.20 -11.22
N THR A 74 11.30 13.45 -12.31
CA THR A 74 10.26 12.53 -12.81
C THR A 74 10.08 11.35 -11.85
N ARG A 75 11.18 10.85 -11.26
CA ARG A 75 11.13 9.78 -10.25
C ARG A 75 10.54 10.27 -8.94
N MET A 76 10.96 11.43 -8.47
CA MET A 76 10.45 12.05 -7.24
C MET A 76 8.94 12.31 -7.32
N LEU A 77 8.47 12.88 -8.43
CA LEU A 77 7.04 13.11 -8.65
C LEU A 77 6.25 11.81 -8.48
N VAL A 78 6.70 10.74 -9.12
CA VAL A 78 6.00 9.47 -9.07
C VAL A 78 6.08 8.81 -7.69
N SER A 79 7.19 8.95 -6.98
CA SER A 79 7.31 8.52 -5.58
C SER A 79 6.30 9.25 -4.69
N ALA A 80 6.24 10.58 -4.81
CA ALA A 80 5.29 11.39 -4.04
C ALA A 80 3.84 11.00 -4.34
N LEU A 81 3.52 10.66 -5.60
CA LEU A 81 2.17 10.20 -5.95
C LEU A 81 1.80 8.88 -5.27
N GLN A 82 2.75 7.98 -4.94
CA GLN A 82 2.43 6.71 -4.28
C GLN A 82 1.99 6.86 -2.82
N GLU A 83 2.42 7.93 -2.16
CA GLU A 83 1.99 8.29 -0.80
C GLU A 83 0.59 8.94 -0.78
N THR A 84 -0.03 9.14 -1.95
CA THR A 84 -1.32 9.83 -2.08
C THR A 84 -2.35 8.96 -2.79
N PRO A 85 -3.65 9.22 -2.61
CA PRO A 85 -4.69 8.58 -3.43
C PRO A 85 -4.70 9.05 -4.90
N ILE A 86 -3.75 9.90 -5.31
CA ILE A 86 -3.71 10.49 -6.65
C ILE A 86 -2.98 9.55 -7.62
N GLY A 87 -3.76 8.84 -8.42
CA GLY A 87 -3.20 8.06 -9.53
C GLY A 87 -2.58 8.94 -10.62
N ILE A 88 -1.70 8.33 -11.44
CA ILE A 88 -0.92 9.01 -12.51
C ILE A 88 -1.78 9.88 -13.44
N LYS A 89 -3.01 9.44 -13.79
CA LYS A 89 -3.90 10.24 -14.63
C LYS A 89 -4.25 11.58 -13.98
N ARG A 90 -4.63 11.57 -12.70
CA ARG A 90 -4.95 12.77 -11.93
C ARG A 90 -3.71 13.59 -11.65
N GLY A 91 -2.56 12.98 -11.38
CA GLY A 91 -1.28 13.69 -11.27
C GLY A 91 -0.92 14.46 -12.54
N ARG A 92 -1.14 13.87 -13.73
CA ARG A 92 -0.98 14.58 -15.01
C ARG A 92 -1.95 15.74 -15.18
N PHE A 93 -3.21 15.55 -14.78
CA PHE A 93 -4.21 16.62 -14.81
C PHE A 93 -3.81 17.77 -13.89
N LEU A 94 -3.37 17.47 -12.66
CA LEU A 94 -2.88 18.48 -11.71
C LEU A 94 -1.72 19.29 -12.29
N MET A 95 -0.73 18.63 -12.90
CA MET A 95 0.38 19.34 -13.56
C MET A 95 -0.11 20.24 -14.70
N ALA A 96 -0.94 19.71 -15.60
CA ALA A 96 -1.38 20.45 -16.78
C ALA A 96 -2.34 21.60 -16.45
N ALA A 97 -3.40 21.31 -15.71
CA ALA A 97 -4.50 22.24 -15.46
C ALA A 97 -4.27 23.08 -14.20
N GLY A 98 -3.65 22.51 -13.16
CA GLY A 98 -3.44 23.21 -11.89
C GLY A 98 -2.16 24.03 -11.84
N LEU A 99 -1.09 23.55 -12.47
CA LEU A 99 0.24 24.16 -12.36
C LEU A 99 0.78 24.72 -13.68
N ASN A 100 0.04 24.56 -14.79
CA ASN A 100 0.48 24.92 -16.13
C ASN A 100 1.85 24.30 -16.51
N ILE A 101 2.15 23.12 -15.98
CA ILE A 101 3.36 22.36 -16.27
C ILE A 101 3.02 21.28 -17.30
N PRO A 102 3.64 21.27 -18.49
CA PRO A 102 3.39 20.23 -19.48
C PRO A 102 3.71 18.85 -18.90
N PRO A 103 2.74 17.94 -18.71
CA PRO A 103 2.99 16.68 -18.04
C PRO A 103 3.78 15.71 -18.94
N PRO A 104 4.56 14.78 -18.38
CA PRO A 104 5.14 13.68 -19.14
C PRO A 104 4.04 12.78 -19.74
N THR A 105 4.44 11.87 -20.64
CA THR A 105 3.48 10.88 -21.15
C THR A 105 3.01 9.95 -20.03
N LYS A 106 1.74 9.51 -20.11
CA LYS A 106 1.17 8.54 -19.16
C LYS A 106 2.01 7.26 -19.09
N ARG A 107 2.50 6.79 -20.25
CA ARG A 107 3.30 5.56 -20.36
C ARG A 107 4.62 5.69 -19.59
N THR A 108 5.30 6.83 -19.74
CA THR A 108 6.55 7.11 -19.02
C THR A 108 6.33 7.13 -17.51
N LEU A 109 5.31 7.86 -17.04
CA LEU A 109 4.99 7.91 -15.61
C LEU A 109 4.59 6.54 -15.06
N GLN A 110 3.79 5.76 -15.78
CA GLN A 110 3.40 4.41 -15.35
C GLN A 110 4.59 3.47 -15.23
N ARG A 111 5.54 3.52 -16.18
CA ARG A 111 6.78 2.74 -16.09
C ARG A 111 7.58 3.12 -14.85
N HIS A 112 7.70 4.41 -14.56
CA HIS A 112 8.39 4.86 -13.36
C HIS A 112 7.65 4.45 -12.09
N SER A 113 6.31 4.48 -12.10
CA SER A 113 5.49 4.10 -10.95
C SER A 113 5.66 2.63 -10.62
N ASN A 114 5.59 1.75 -11.63
CA ASN A 114 5.81 0.33 -11.41
C ASN A 114 7.20 0.03 -10.85
N PHE A 115 8.24 0.74 -11.33
CA PHE A 115 9.58 0.58 -10.77
C PHE A 115 9.66 1.07 -9.33
N VAL A 116 9.15 2.26 -9.01
CA VAL A 116 9.19 2.79 -7.64
C VAL A 116 8.36 1.91 -6.70
N ALA A 117 7.24 1.35 -7.17
CA ALA A 117 6.41 0.44 -6.37
C ALA A 117 7.16 -0.85 -5.99
N ASN A 118 8.02 -1.37 -6.86
CA ASN A 118 8.87 -2.53 -6.53
C ASN A 118 9.89 -2.18 -5.45
N GLU A 119 10.56 -1.03 -5.56
CA GLU A 119 11.51 -0.56 -4.53
C GLU A 119 10.80 -0.35 -3.19
N ILE A 120 9.62 0.27 -3.18
CA ILE A 120 8.82 0.47 -1.97
C ILE A 120 8.43 -0.87 -1.34
N LYS A 121 8.10 -1.88 -2.15
CA LYS A 121 7.80 -3.22 -1.65
C LYS A 121 8.99 -3.81 -0.91
N GLU A 122 10.18 -3.76 -1.50
CA GLU A 122 11.41 -4.28 -0.87
C GLU A 122 11.77 -3.50 0.40
N LEU A 123 11.60 -2.17 0.40
CA LEU A 123 11.78 -1.33 1.58
C LEU A 123 10.80 -1.70 2.69
N ASN A 124 9.53 -1.92 2.35
CA ASN A 124 8.49 -2.31 3.30
C ASN A 124 8.75 -3.70 3.89
N ASP A 125 9.18 -4.68 3.08
CA ASP A 125 9.53 -6.02 3.56
C ASP A 125 10.70 -5.97 4.57
N ASN A 126 11.71 -5.15 4.27
CA ASN A 126 12.85 -4.93 5.18
C ASN A 126 12.45 -4.16 6.45
N ASP A 127 11.56 -3.18 6.34
CA ASP A 127 11.06 -2.40 7.47
C ASP A 127 10.21 -3.26 8.43
N MET A 128 9.29 -4.07 7.91
CA MET A 128 8.52 -5.03 8.71
C MET A 128 9.44 -6.03 9.45
N LYS A 129 10.51 -6.50 8.78
CA LYS A 129 11.53 -7.35 9.42
C LYS A 129 12.24 -6.63 10.57
N LYS A 130 12.68 -5.39 10.38
CA LYS A 130 13.34 -4.60 11.44
C LYS A 130 12.40 -4.37 12.62
N LYS A 131 11.14 -4.04 12.35
CA LYS A 131 10.11 -3.85 13.39
C LYS A 131 9.88 -5.13 14.21
N LEU A 132 9.89 -6.30 13.57
CA LEU A 132 9.83 -7.58 14.29
C LEU A 132 11.04 -7.80 15.20
N GLU A 133 12.25 -7.39 14.82
CA GLU A 133 13.41 -7.42 15.74
C GLU A 133 13.22 -6.48 16.93
N THR A 134 12.70 -5.27 16.71
CA THR A 134 12.37 -4.32 17.79
C THR A 134 11.35 -4.91 18.77
N VAL A 135 10.33 -5.61 18.26
CA VAL A 135 9.33 -6.29 19.08
C VAL A 135 9.97 -7.42 19.92
N LYS A 136 10.85 -8.22 19.31
CA LYS A 136 11.60 -9.26 20.04
C LYS A 136 12.47 -8.66 21.14
N GLU A 137 13.14 -7.56 20.86
CA GLU A 137 13.95 -6.87 21.86
C GLU A 137 13.11 -6.30 23.00
N ALA A 138 11.96 -5.70 22.70
CA ALA A 138 11.02 -5.25 23.73
C ALA A 138 10.58 -6.39 24.66
N ASN A 139 10.32 -7.59 24.11
CA ASN A 139 10.01 -8.78 24.91
C ASN A 139 11.19 -9.26 25.77
N ARG A 140 12.43 -9.19 25.27
CA ARG A 140 13.64 -9.52 26.04
C ARG A 140 13.81 -8.60 27.24
N ILE A 141 13.69 -7.29 27.03
CA ILE A 141 13.79 -6.27 28.08
C ILE A 141 12.73 -6.50 29.16
N ARG A 142 11.53 -6.95 28.78
CA ARG A 142 10.44 -7.30 29.69
C ARG A 142 10.63 -8.64 30.42
N GLY A 143 11.68 -9.40 30.13
CA GLY A 143 11.94 -10.70 30.75
C GLY A 143 10.98 -11.81 30.29
N VAL A 144 10.38 -11.69 29.11
CA VAL A 144 9.52 -12.74 28.54
C VAL A 144 10.38 -13.95 28.19
N LYS A 145 10.00 -15.14 28.66
CA LYS A 145 10.75 -16.40 28.45
C LYS A 145 11.04 -16.67 26.98
N GLU A 146 10.08 -16.39 26.10
CA GLU A 146 10.17 -16.63 24.66
C GLU A 146 9.90 -15.34 23.88
N PRO A 147 10.95 -14.53 23.60
CA PRO A 147 10.76 -13.23 22.98
C PRO A 147 10.23 -13.24 21.55
N SER A 148 10.44 -14.35 20.84
CA SER A 148 9.96 -14.61 19.47
C SER A 148 8.48 -14.95 19.40
N HIS A 149 7.79 -15.13 20.54
CA HIS A 149 6.36 -15.40 20.58
C HIS A 149 5.59 -14.09 20.72
N ILE A 150 4.87 -13.70 19.67
CA ILE A 150 4.16 -12.41 19.65
C ILE A 150 2.64 -12.59 19.52
N PRO A 151 1.86 -11.74 20.21
CA PRO A 151 0.45 -11.53 19.88
C PRO A 151 0.32 -10.58 18.68
N VAL A 152 -0.64 -10.84 17.81
CA VAL A 152 -0.98 -9.98 16.66
C VAL A 152 -2.48 -9.72 16.60
N ALA A 153 -2.87 -8.53 16.15
CA ALA A 153 -4.23 -8.23 15.70
C ALA A 153 -4.25 -8.14 14.18
N ILE A 154 -5.29 -8.71 13.58
CA ILE A 154 -5.37 -8.84 12.13
C ILE A 154 -6.71 -8.35 11.66
N ASP A 155 -6.67 -7.45 10.69
CA ASP A 155 -7.86 -7.02 9.98
C ASP A 155 -7.66 -7.05 8.46
N THR A 156 -8.78 -7.14 7.73
CA THR A 156 -8.86 -7.26 6.29
C THR A 156 -9.82 -6.23 5.76
N ARG A 157 -9.34 -5.40 4.84
CA ARG A 157 -10.14 -4.38 4.18
C ARG A 157 -10.34 -4.77 2.72
N TYR A 158 -11.58 -4.65 2.27
CA TYR A 158 -11.97 -4.91 0.89
C TYR A 158 -12.12 -3.58 0.15
N ASN A 159 -11.87 -3.58 -1.16
CA ASN A 159 -12.11 -2.41 -2.00
C ASN A 159 -13.60 -2.17 -2.35
N SER A 160 -14.51 -2.67 -1.51
CA SER A 160 -15.95 -2.56 -1.62
C SER A 160 -16.55 -2.34 -0.24
N MET A 161 -17.55 -1.46 -0.17
CA MET A 161 -18.34 -1.22 1.05
C MET A 161 -19.34 -2.35 1.33
N HIS A 162 -19.69 -3.14 0.32
CA HIS A 162 -20.68 -4.21 0.43
C HIS A 162 -20.08 -5.55 0.00
N ILE A 163 -20.42 -6.61 0.73
CA ILE A 163 -19.95 -7.97 0.43
C ILE A 163 -20.58 -8.46 -0.88
N VAL A 164 -21.87 -8.23 -1.06
CA VAL A 164 -22.67 -8.69 -2.21
C VAL A 164 -22.99 -7.52 -3.14
N SER A 165 -23.10 -7.80 -4.43
CA SER A 165 -23.56 -6.83 -5.44
C SER A 165 -24.66 -7.44 -6.29
N THR A 166 -25.66 -6.64 -6.63
CA THR A 166 -26.72 -7.05 -7.56
C THR A 166 -26.20 -7.27 -8.99
N LYS A 167 -25.05 -6.67 -9.33
CA LYS A 167 -24.47 -6.71 -10.69
C LYS A 167 -23.39 -7.78 -10.86
N LYS A 168 -22.87 -8.32 -9.78
CA LYS A 168 -21.75 -9.27 -9.81
C LYS A 168 -22.06 -10.46 -8.89
N PRO A 169 -22.22 -11.68 -9.44
CA PRO A 169 -22.45 -12.85 -8.62
C PRO A 169 -21.23 -13.12 -7.71
N GLY A 170 -21.50 -13.46 -6.45
CA GLY A 170 -20.48 -13.69 -5.42
C GLY A 170 -20.02 -12.42 -4.72
N GLN A 171 -18.72 -12.35 -4.40
CA GLN A 171 -18.13 -11.20 -3.70
C GLN A 171 -17.95 -10.00 -4.65
N ASN A 172 -18.52 -8.86 -4.25
CA ASN A 172 -18.42 -7.60 -5.00
C ASN A 172 -16.96 -7.13 -5.12
N ALA A 173 -16.20 -7.27 -4.05
CA ALA A 173 -14.81 -6.87 -3.97
C ALA A 173 -13.94 -7.58 -5.03
N SER A 174 -12.98 -6.82 -5.57
CA SER A 174 -11.98 -7.34 -6.51
C SER A 174 -10.58 -7.38 -5.91
N GLN A 175 -10.39 -6.67 -4.79
CA GLN A 175 -9.13 -6.59 -4.07
C GLN A 175 -9.41 -6.62 -2.57
N ALA A 176 -8.48 -7.23 -1.82
CA ALA A 176 -8.47 -7.24 -0.36
C ALA A 176 -7.03 -7.02 0.14
N ILE A 177 -6.90 -6.31 1.26
CA ILE A 177 -5.64 -6.10 1.96
C ILE A 177 -5.83 -6.60 3.38
N SER A 178 -4.97 -7.50 3.84
CA SER A 178 -4.93 -7.94 5.22
C SER A 178 -3.64 -7.49 5.87
N LEU A 179 -3.74 -6.88 7.05
CA LEU A 179 -2.61 -6.39 7.82
C LEU A 179 -2.56 -7.12 9.16
N ALA A 180 -1.35 -7.49 9.58
CA ALA A 180 -1.10 -7.96 10.94
C ALA A 180 -0.30 -6.90 11.70
N CYS A 181 -0.86 -6.42 12.81
CA CYS A 181 -0.21 -5.49 13.71
C CYS A 181 0.19 -6.22 14.99
N GLU A 182 1.42 -6.02 15.45
CA GLU A 182 1.88 -6.56 16.72
C GLU A 182 1.16 -5.91 17.92
N GLN A 183 1.05 -6.65 19.02
CA GLN A 183 0.35 -6.20 20.23
C GLN A 183 1.25 -6.03 21.45
N VAL A 184 2.57 -6.04 21.27
CA VAL A 184 3.59 -5.93 22.32
C VAL A 184 3.94 -4.47 22.62
N THR A 185 4.21 -3.67 21.60
CA THR A 185 4.64 -2.27 21.75
C THR A 185 3.47 -1.30 21.67
N ASP A 186 3.69 -0.07 22.12
CA ASP A 186 2.68 1.00 22.04
C ASP A 186 2.52 1.53 20.62
N HIS A 187 3.53 1.34 19.76
CA HIS A 187 3.49 1.77 18.36
C HIS A 187 2.62 0.89 17.47
N LYS A 188 2.29 -0.34 17.89
CA LYS A 188 1.45 -1.30 17.14
C LYS A 188 1.91 -1.46 15.70
N PHE A 189 3.18 -1.82 15.54
CA PHE A 189 3.81 -1.93 14.23
C PHE A 189 3.09 -2.93 13.32
N ILE A 190 2.95 -2.58 12.04
CA ILE A 190 2.59 -3.55 11.00
C ILE A 190 3.79 -4.47 10.79
N VAL A 191 3.58 -5.78 10.98
CA VAL A 191 4.62 -6.82 10.92
C VAL A 191 4.42 -7.80 9.78
N ALA A 192 3.22 -7.83 9.19
CA ALA A 192 2.94 -8.57 7.96
C ALA A 192 1.79 -7.90 7.19
N SER A 193 1.79 -8.07 5.87
CA SER A 193 0.79 -7.48 4.99
C SER A 193 0.62 -8.35 3.75
N VAL A 194 -0.62 -8.72 3.45
CA VAL A 194 -0.99 -9.54 2.31
C VAL A 194 -1.99 -8.80 1.43
N PHE A 195 -1.76 -8.81 0.12
CA PHE A 195 -2.61 -8.18 -0.86
C PHE A 195 -3.16 -9.22 -1.84
N HIS A 196 -4.48 -9.40 -1.87
CA HIS A 196 -5.16 -10.25 -2.84
C HIS A 196 -5.82 -9.39 -3.92
N ASN A 197 -5.56 -9.72 -5.17
CA ASN A 197 -5.96 -8.96 -6.35
C ASN A 197 -6.48 -9.88 -7.46
N LYS A 198 -7.72 -9.64 -7.90
CA LYS A 198 -8.34 -10.31 -9.04
C LYS A 198 -8.15 -9.55 -10.36
N LEU A 199 -7.64 -8.33 -10.31
CA LEU A 199 -7.59 -7.44 -11.46
C LEU A 199 -6.30 -7.63 -12.25
N CYS A 200 -6.45 -7.91 -13.55
CA CYS A 200 -5.35 -7.84 -14.50
C CYS A 200 -5.77 -7.11 -15.78
N TRP A 201 -5.08 -6.00 -16.07
CA TRP A 201 -5.34 -5.22 -17.28
C TRP A 201 -5.05 -6.01 -18.56
N THR A 202 -3.93 -6.73 -18.62
CA THR A 202 -3.55 -7.57 -19.76
C THR A 202 -4.58 -8.66 -20.00
N GLY A 203 -4.99 -9.37 -18.94
CA GLY A 203 -6.04 -10.38 -19.03
C GLY A 203 -7.37 -9.82 -19.53
N SER A 204 -7.82 -8.67 -19.01
CA SER A 204 -9.04 -8.00 -19.47
C SER A 204 -8.94 -7.56 -20.94
N TRP A 205 -7.78 -7.06 -21.36
CA TRP A 205 -7.55 -6.67 -22.76
C TRP A 205 -7.57 -7.87 -23.72
N LEU A 206 -6.95 -9.00 -23.34
CA LEU A 206 -6.96 -10.23 -24.14
C LEU A 206 -8.38 -10.81 -24.26
N LYS A 207 -9.15 -10.81 -23.16
CA LYS A 207 -10.58 -11.19 -23.20
C LYS A 207 -11.40 -10.28 -24.12
N GLY A 208 -11.13 -8.98 -24.10
CA GLY A 208 -11.77 -8.02 -25.02
C GLY A 208 -11.46 -8.28 -26.49
N LYS A 209 -10.38 -9.01 -26.80
CA LYS A 209 -10.05 -9.50 -28.15
C LYS A 209 -10.68 -10.86 -28.49
N GLY A 210 -11.50 -11.42 -27.61
CA GLY A 210 -12.11 -12.74 -27.78
C GLY A 210 -11.23 -13.92 -27.38
N LEU A 211 -10.07 -13.69 -26.75
CA LEU A 211 -9.20 -14.77 -26.28
C LEU A 211 -9.68 -15.31 -24.94
N ASN A 212 -9.76 -16.64 -24.82
CA ASN A 212 -10.12 -17.30 -23.57
C ASN A 212 -8.93 -17.35 -22.61
N VAL A 213 -8.79 -16.31 -21.78
CA VAL A 213 -7.68 -16.14 -20.84
C VAL A 213 -8.19 -16.18 -19.40
N THR A 214 -7.58 -17.00 -18.55
CA THR A 214 -7.94 -17.15 -17.13
C THR A 214 -6.80 -16.70 -16.21
N CYS A 215 -6.88 -15.50 -15.64
CA CYS A 215 -5.89 -15.03 -14.65
C CYS A 215 -6.00 -15.85 -13.34
N PRO A 216 -4.90 -16.13 -12.63
CA PRO A 216 -3.56 -15.57 -12.81
C PRO A 216 -2.68 -16.26 -13.87
N ASP A 217 -2.97 -17.51 -14.22
CA ASP A 217 -2.03 -18.37 -14.96
C ASP A 217 -2.21 -18.31 -16.50
N GLY A 218 -3.29 -17.71 -16.98
CA GLY A 218 -3.70 -17.73 -18.38
C GLY A 218 -2.90 -16.83 -19.33
N HIS A 219 -1.93 -16.06 -18.84
CA HIS A 219 -0.99 -15.32 -19.68
C HIS A 219 0.36 -15.09 -19.00
N ALA A 220 1.44 -15.53 -19.65
CA ALA A 220 2.77 -15.55 -19.06
C ALA A 220 3.33 -14.14 -18.75
N GLY A 221 4.00 -14.03 -17.60
CA GLY A 221 4.94 -12.95 -17.25
C GLY A 221 4.36 -11.57 -16.95
N THR A 222 3.06 -11.33 -17.14
CA THR A 222 2.46 -9.98 -17.02
C THR A 222 1.16 -9.95 -16.22
N CYS A 223 0.78 -11.07 -15.59
CA CYS A 223 -0.41 -11.11 -14.76
C CYS A 223 -0.19 -10.40 -13.43
N THR A 224 -1.01 -9.37 -13.19
CA THR A 224 -1.04 -8.64 -11.92
C THR A 224 -2.07 -9.21 -10.94
N ALA A 225 -2.97 -10.08 -11.40
CA ALA A 225 -3.86 -10.81 -10.52
C ALA A 225 -3.08 -11.95 -9.86
N ASN A 226 -3.30 -12.18 -8.57
CA ASN A 226 -2.78 -13.31 -7.81
C ASN A 226 -3.91 -14.20 -7.27
N VAL A 227 -5.18 -13.80 -7.44
CA VAL A 227 -6.36 -14.59 -7.12
C VAL A 227 -7.22 -14.74 -8.37
N LYS A 228 -7.73 -15.95 -8.60
CA LYS A 228 -8.66 -16.23 -9.70
C LYS A 228 -9.94 -15.38 -9.55
N PRO A 229 -10.52 -14.84 -10.64
CA PRO A 229 -11.72 -14.01 -10.57
C PRO A 229 -12.91 -14.68 -9.85
N THR A 230 -13.05 -15.99 -10.02
CA THR A 230 -14.10 -16.83 -9.44
C THR A 230 -13.85 -17.19 -7.98
N ASN A 231 -12.60 -17.18 -7.52
CA ASN A 231 -12.27 -17.57 -6.16
C ASN A 231 -12.70 -16.47 -5.18
N PRO A 232 -13.20 -16.79 -3.99
CA PRO A 232 -13.42 -15.79 -2.96
C PRO A 232 -12.08 -15.20 -2.51
N LEU A 233 -12.08 -13.91 -2.17
CA LEU A 233 -11.04 -13.27 -1.38
C LEU A 233 -11.16 -13.88 0.03
N SER A 234 -10.31 -14.86 0.31
CA SER A 234 -10.42 -15.71 1.50
C SER A 234 -9.54 -15.16 2.60
N GLU A 235 -10.17 -14.77 3.71
CA GLU A 235 -9.45 -14.35 4.91
C GLU A 235 -8.61 -15.48 5.53
N TYR A 236 -9.04 -16.73 5.36
CA TYR A 236 -8.24 -17.89 5.74
C TYR A 236 -6.92 -17.94 4.96
N LEU A 237 -6.96 -17.76 3.63
CA LEU A 237 -5.75 -17.80 2.80
C LEU A 237 -4.82 -16.63 3.11
N MET A 238 -5.37 -15.43 3.28
CA MET A 238 -4.59 -14.26 3.70
C MET A 238 -3.96 -14.48 5.09
N GLY A 239 -4.69 -15.09 6.03
CA GLY A 239 -4.16 -15.51 7.32
C GLY A 239 -3.00 -16.51 7.16
N LYS A 240 -3.14 -17.52 6.29
CA LYS A 240 -2.08 -18.49 6.02
C LYS A 240 -0.81 -17.81 5.50
N GLU A 241 -0.94 -16.90 4.54
CA GLU A 241 0.19 -16.12 4.01
C GLU A 241 0.85 -15.21 5.06
N ILE A 242 0.06 -14.56 5.92
CA ILE A 242 0.57 -13.77 7.06
C ILE A 242 1.39 -14.65 8.01
N GLY A 243 0.87 -15.83 8.37
CA GLY A 243 1.57 -16.77 9.25
C GLY A 243 2.94 -17.17 8.68
N LEU A 244 2.99 -17.51 7.39
CA LEU A 244 4.23 -17.83 6.69
C LEU A 244 5.18 -16.62 6.60
N GLN A 245 4.67 -15.40 6.42
CA GLN A 245 5.51 -14.20 6.34
C GLN A 245 6.21 -13.91 7.67
N ILE A 246 5.49 -14.06 8.79
CA ILE A 246 6.03 -13.85 10.14
C ILE A 246 7.03 -14.96 10.49
N ASP A 247 6.69 -16.22 10.18
CA ASP A 247 7.55 -17.37 10.45
C ASP A 247 8.91 -17.29 9.75
N ARG A 248 8.96 -16.75 8.51
CA ARG A 248 10.22 -16.49 7.79
C ARG A 248 11.21 -15.59 8.55
N GLN A 249 10.75 -14.85 9.55
CA GLN A 249 11.57 -14.01 10.42
C GLN A 249 11.90 -14.68 11.78
N ASN A 250 11.67 -15.99 11.89
CA ASN A 250 11.81 -16.80 13.12
C ASN A 250 10.97 -16.24 14.28
N VAL A 251 9.73 -15.86 13.97
CA VAL A 251 8.76 -15.34 14.93
C VAL A 251 7.50 -16.19 14.86
N LEU A 252 6.95 -16.57 16.01
CA LEU A 252 5.72 -17.36 16.08
C LEU A 252 4.58 -16.53 16.65
N VAL A 253 3.42 -16.63 16.00
CA VAL A 253 2.20 -15.98 16.50
C VAL A 253 1.58 -16.86 17.59
N LYS A 254 1.48 -16.36 18.82
CA LYS A 254 0.81 -17.10 19.91
C LYS A 254 -0.68 -16.79 20.00
N TYR A 255 -1.01 -15.51 19.94
CA TYR A 255 -2.37 -15.01 20.02
C TYR A 255 -2.72 -14.22 18.76
N ALA A 256 -3.88 -14.50 18.19
CA ALA A 256 -4.40 -13.78 17.03
C ALA A 256 -5.74 -13.12 17.40
N VAL A 257 -5.75 -11.80 17.54
CA VAL A 257 -6.95 -10.99 17.80
C VAL A 257 -7.68 -10.73 16.48
N THR A 258 -8.97 -11.08 16.45
CA THR A 258 -9.85 -10.93 15.28
C THR A 258 -11.26 -10.52 15.72
N ASP A 259 -12.04 -9.94 14.81
CA ASP A 259 -13.46 -9.55 15.02
C ASP A 259 -14.42 -10.73 15.29
N GLY A 260 -14.05 -11.96 14.92
CA GLY A 260 -14.76 -13.19 15.24
C GLY A 260 -15.48 -13.86 14.07
N ASP A 261 -15.76 -13.13 13.00
CA ASP A 261 -16.45 -13.68 11.82
C ASP A 261 -15.46 -14.27 10.78
N GLY A 262 -14.19 -13.86 10.87
CA GLY A 262 -13.13 -14.29 9.97
C GLY A 262 -12.36 -15.55 10.39
N ARG A 263 -11.96 -16.37 9.42
CA ARG A 263 -11.11 -17.58 9.61
C ARG A 263 -9.59 -17.30 9.59
N ARG A 264 -9.19 -16.06 9.89
CA ARG A 264 -7.78 -15.59 9.80
C ARG A 264 -6.87 -16.31 10.79
N ALA A 265 -7.30 -16.39 12.04
CA ALA A 265 -6.56 -17.06 13.09
C ALA A 265 -6.35 -18.55 12.80
N GLU A 266 -7.34 -19.20 12.18
CA GLU A 266 -7.24 -20.59 11.71
C GLU A 266 -6.23 -20.71 10.57
N GLY A 267 -6.25 -19.78 9.60
CA GLY A 267 -5.25 -19.74 8.52
C GLY A 267 -3.81 -19.64 9.02
N ILE A 268 -3.56 -18.76 10.01
CA ILE A 268 -2.23 -18.66 10.64
C ILE A 268 -1.89 -19.93 11.39
N ASN A 269 -2.84 -20.48 12.15
CA ASN A 269 -2.63 -21.72 12.87
C ASN A 269 -2.18 -22.84 11.94
N ASP A 270 -2.83 -22.98 10.79
CA ASP A 270 -2.50 -24.04 9.84
C ASP A 270 -1.16 -23.77 9.14
N ALA A 271 -0.85 -22.51 8.79
CA ALA A 271 0.48 -22.14 8.30
C ALA A 271 1.61 -22.53 9.28
N LEU A 272 1.42 -22.23 10.56
CA LEU A 272 2.44 -22.49 11.56
C LEU A 272 2.49 -23.97 11.95
N LYS A 273 1.37 -24.70 11.94
CA LYS A 273 1.34 -26.15 12.19
C LYS A 273 2.07 -26.96 11.11
N ASP A 274 1.99 -26.52 9.86
CA ASP A 274 2.70 -27.17 8.75
C ASP A 274 4.23 -27.20 8.99
N LEU A 275 4.76 -26.21 9.72
CA LEU A 275 6.20 -26.04 10.01
C LEU A 275 6.56 -26.41 11.45
N HIS A 276 5.64 -26.20 12.39
CA HIS A 276 5.78 -26.42 13.84
C HIS A 276 4.55 -27.19 14.34
N PRO A 277 4.51 -28.54 14.18
CA PRO A 277 3.29 -29.34 14.41
C PRO A 277 2.70 -29.25 15.83
N LEU A 278 3.54 -28.98 16.82
CA LEU A 278 3.14 -28.82 18.23
C LEU A 278 2.65 -27.40 18.55
N TRP A 279 2.80 -26.46 17.62
CA TRP A 279 2.38 -25.08 17.81
C TRP A 279 0.86 -24.95 17.65
N LYS A 280 0.28 -24.08 18.48
CA LYS A 280 -1.14 -23.75 18.42
C LYS A 280 -1.32 -22.26 18.62
N VAL A 281 -1.96 -21.65 17.64
CA VAL A 281 -2.39 -20.25 17.69
C VAL A 281 -3.72 -20.18 18.41
N LEU A 282 -3.83 -19.27 19.37
CA LEU A 282 -5.04 -19.04 20.14
C LEU A 282 -5.75 -17.80 19.60
N ARG A 283 -6.98 -17.96 19.11
CA ARG A 283 -7.81 -16.83 18.70
C ARG A 283 -8.31 -16.07 19.92
N GLN A 284 -8.17 -14.75 19.88
CA GLN A 284 -8.77 -13.82 20.84
C GLN A 284 -9.82 -12.95 20.13
N VAL A 285 -10.85 -12.53 20.87
CA VAL A 285 -11.88 -11.60 20.36
C VAL A 285 -11.37 -10.18 20.53
N ASP A 286 -11.55 -9.34 19.51
CA ASP A 286 -11.39 -7.90 19.66
C ASP A 286 -12.39 -7.34 20.70
N PRO A 287 -11.94 -6.61 21.73
CA PRO A 287 -12.79 -6.05 22.78
C PRO A 287 -13.97 -5.21 22.25
N ILE A 288 -13.78 -4.45 21.16
CA ILE A 288 -14.84 -3.61 20.58
C ILE A 288 -15.98 -4.49 20.04
N HIS A 289 -15.63 -5.51 19.26
CA HIS A 289 -16.60 -6.45 18.71
C HIS A 289 -17.24 -7.33 19.79
N LEU A 290 -16.46 -7.75 20.79
CA LEU A 290 -16.98 -8.49 21.94
C LEU A 290 -18.03 -7.68 22.70
N GLY A 291 -17.72 -6.43 23.04
CA GLY A 291 -18.64 -5.53 23.75
C GLY A 291 -19.93 -5.31 22.96
N ARG A 292 -19.82 -5.04 21.66
CA ARG A 292 -20.99 -4.91 20.75
C ARG A 292 -21.81 -6.20 20.66
N SER A 293 -21.16 -7.36 20.63
CA SER A 293 -21.84 -8.66 20.57
C SER A 293 -22.58 -8.97 21.86
N GLN A 294 -21.92 -8.81 23.02
CA GLN A 294 -22.56 -8.95 24.33
C GLN A 294 -23.73 -7.98 24.50
N PHE A 295 -23.58 -6.76 24.00
CA PHE A 295 -24.65 -5.77 24.00
C PHE A 295 -25.87 -6.22 23.18
N ARG A 296 -25.66 -6.64 21.93
CA ARG A 296 -26.73 -7.19 21.08
C ARG A 296 -27.43 -8.37 21.74
N GLN A 297 -26.65 -9.28 22.36
CA GLN A 297 -27.20 -10.41 23.09
C GLN A 297 -28.06 -9.96 24.27
N SER A 298 -27.59 -9.00 25.07
CA SER A 298 -28.35 -8.41 26.19
C SER A 298 -29.66 -7.77 25.71
N ASN A 299 -29.64 -7.03 24.61
CA ASN A 299 -30.85 -6.44 24.02
C ASN A 299 -31.83 -7.49 23.50
N SER A 300 -31.33 -8.60 22.96
CA SER A 300 -32.14 -9.73 22.48
C SER A 300 -32.51 -10.74 23.57
N ALA A 301 -32.02 -10.57 24.81
CA ALA A 301 -32.22 -11.52 25.87
C ALA A 301 -33.69 -11.56 26.31
N ASN A 302 -34.19 -12.79 26.54
CA ASN A 302 -35.46 -13.01 27.21
C ASN A 302 -35.24 -12.91 28.71
N PHE A 303 -35.58 -11.75 29.27
CA PHE A 303 -35.51 -11.55 30.72
C PHE A 303 -36.61 -12.34 31.43
N SER A 304 -36.32 -12.84 32.64
CA SER A 304 -37.31 -13.58 33.42
C SER A 304 -38.47 -12.66 33.85
N LEU A 305 -39.67 -13.22 33.99
CA LEU A 305 -40.87 -12.50 34.45
C LEU A 305 -40.73 -11.89 35.85
N ASN A 306 -39.75 -12.34 36.62
CA ASN A 306 -39.48 -11.91 38.00
C ASN A 306 -38.30 -10.94 38.09
N MET A 307 -37.55 -10.74 37.01
CA MET A 307 -36.38 -9.87 37.00
C MET A 307 -36.74 -8.39 37.13
N PHE A 308 -37.88 -7.99 36.58
CA PHE A 308 -38.40 -6.62 36.68
C PHE A 308 -39.69 -6.62 37.49
N TYR A 309 -39.67 -5.95 38.63
CA TYR A 309 -40.86 -5.78 39.46
C TYR A 309 -41.88 -4.88 38.75
N GLY A 310 -43.16 -5.25 38.77
CA GLY A 310 -44.25 -4.46 38.22
C GLY A 310 -45.60 -5.11 38.52
N SER A 311 -46.56 -4.30 38.97
CA SER A 311 -47.91 -4.77 39.34
C SER A 311 -48.77 -5.17 38.13
N THR A 312 -48.40 -4.72 36.93
CA THR A 312 -49.08 -5.07 35.67
C THR A 312 -48.05 -5.47 34.61
N ARG A 313 -48.49 -6.22 33.60
CA ARG A 313 -47.64 -6.69 32.48
C ARG A 313 -47.01 -5.52 31.71
N GLU A 314 -47.75 -4.44 31.51
CA GLU A 314 -47.25 -3.20 30.89
C GLU A 314 -46.15 -2.55 31.70
N LYS A 315 -46.31 -2.40 33.02
CA LYS A 315 -45.27 -1.81 33.89
C LYS A 315 -43.97 -2.62 33.87
N LYS A 316 -44.07 -3.96 33.79
CA LYS A 316 -42.89 -4.82 33.60
C LYS A 316 -42.22 -4.56 32.26
N LYS A 317 -42.99 -4.49 31.17
CA LYS A 317 -42.48 -4.22 29.81
C LYS A 317 -41.79 -2.85 29.71
N THR A 318 -42.39 -1.78 30.22
CA THR A 318 -41.81 -0.43 30.22
C THR A 318 -40.49 -0.37 31.00
N ARG A 319 -40.39 -1.09 32.12
CA ARG A 319 -39.15 -1.18 32.91
C ARG A 319 -38.05 -1.96 32.18
N THR A 320 -38.40 -3.03 31.48
CA THR A 320 -37.47 -3.76 30.61
C THR A 320 -36.98 -2.86 29.46
N GLU A 321 -37.87 -2.11 28.82
CA GLU A 321 -37.52 -1.18 27.73
C GLU A 321 -36.66 -0.01 28.24
N SER A 322 -36.98 0.55 29.41
CA SER A 322 -36.15 1.59 30.04
C SER A 322 -34.78 1.08 30.48
N PHE A 323 -34.68 -0.18 30.91
CA PHE A 323 -33.40 -0.81 31.23
C PHE A 323 -32.56 -0.98 29.97
N LYS A 324 -33.15 -1.48 28.88
CA LYS A 324 -32.50 -1.59 27.56
C LYS A 324 -32.02 -0.22 27.05
N SER A 325 -32.87 0.81 27.11
CA SER A 325 -32.53 2.15 26.61
C SER A 325 -31.45 2.87 27.43
N ARG A 326 -31.43 2.69 28.76
CA ARG A 326 -30.36 3.23 29.61
C ARG A 326 -29.01 2.57 29.32
N PHE A 327 -29.02 1.27 29.02
CA PHE A 327 -27.85 0.54 28.58
C PHE A 327 -27.35 1.01 27.19
N GLU A 328 -28.24 1.48 26.30
CA GLU A 328 -27.87 2.11 25.02
C GLU A 328 -27.23 3.48 25.19
N SER A 329 -27.66 4.28 26.17
CA SER A 329 -27.21 5.68 26.34
C SER A 329 -25.85 5.89 27.02
N GLN A 330 -25.22 4.83 27.53
CA GLN A 330 -23.96 4.88 28.27
C GLN A 330 -22.71 4.56 27.42
N MET A 331 -22.85 4.46 26.09
CA MET A 331 -21.76 4.32 25.11
C MET A 331 -21.76 5.45 24.09
#